data_AF-A0A7Y9JJ48-F1
#
_entry.id   AF-A0A7Y9JJ48-F1
#
_cell.length_a   1.000
_cell.length_b   1.000
_cell.length_c   1.000
_cell.angle_alpha   90.00
_cell.angle_beta   90.00
_cell.angle_gamma   90.00
#
_symmetry.space_group_name_H-M   'P 1'
#
loop_
_entity.id
_entity.type
_entity.pdbx_description
1 polymer ?
#
loop_
_entity_poly.entity_id
_entity_poly.type
_entity_poly.pdbx_seq_one_letter_code
_entity_poly.pdbx_strand_id
1 'polypeptide(L)'
;MTVEEAGPEAAEAADPDPDDLYAAAGALVADLVHHPWGRSSPSVYETGRLVSLAPWLTGHSGRIRFLLDTQRPDGGWGAPDPGYALVPTLSATEALLSALASEGRRWPAGLYVAEVVRGAGRALRALARRLDGSTAAGFPDMPAIEHITPALIEAINGHLDRLRDDPALAAWWTGGRLSPPAGMDGAFVAAAKAHLENGGAVPLKVQHALEIAGASARRAGSVRPVPLPEPVRPSAANGAGTVRDRRRVHRRHRRVARRPRRRPRRRSR
;
A
#
# COMPACT_ATOMS: atom_id res chain seq x y z
N MET A 1 -5.68 -2.52 64.16
CA MET A 1 -4.51 -1.65 63.88
C MET A 1 -3.68 -2.37 62.83
N THR A 2 -3.99 -2.12 61.57
CA THR A 2 -3.25 -2.59 60.39
C THR A 2 -3.33 -1.45 59.40
N VAL A 3 -2.17 -0.87 59.11
CA VAL A 3 -2.00 0.32 58.27
C VAL A 3 -2.10 -0.13 56.82
N GLU A 4 -2.98 0.51 56.07
CA GLU A 4 -3.14 0.36 54.63
C GLU A 4 -2.00 1.14 53.95
N GLU A 5 -1.08 0.45 53.28
CA GLU A 5 -0.04 1.09 52.46
C GLU A 5 -0.68 1.63 51.18
N ALA A 6 -0.77 2.96 51.10
CA ALA A 6 -1.08 3.67 49.87
C ALA A 6 0.08 3.51 48.86
N GLY A 7 -0.22 2.97 47.68
CA GLY A 7 0.70 2.92 46.56
C GLY A 7 1.09 4.32 46.07
N PRO A 8 2.23 4.49 45.37
CA PRO A 8 2.73 5.79 44.99
C PRO A 8 1.76 6.46 44.01
N GLU A 9 1.19 7.59 44.45
CA GLU A 9 0.50 8.55 43.62
C GLU A 9 1.40 8.91 42.44
N ALA A 10 0.94 8.61 41.22
CA ALA A 10 1.63 9.03 40.01
C ALA A 10 1.75 10.56 40.07
N ALA A 11 2.97 11.07 40.18
CA ALA A 11 3.22 12.51 40.21
C ALA A 11 2.52 13.15 39.02
N GLU A 12 1.55 14.01 39.31
CA GLU A 12 0.86 14.84 38.34
C GLU A 12 1.93 15.63 37.58
N ALA A 13 2.04 15.36 36.27
CA ALA A 13 3.05 16.01 35.44
C ALA A 13 2.81 17.52 35.53
N ALA A 14 3.80 18.26 36.05
CA ALA A 14 3.72 19.71 36.12
C ALA A 14 3.37 20.27 34.73
N ASP A 15 2.46 21.25 34.70
CA ASP A 15 2.08 21.90 33.46
C ASP A 15 3.33 22.44 32.75
N PRO A 16 3.43 22.26 31.42
CA PRO A 16 4.59 22.71 30.66
C PRO A 16 4.76 24.22 30.79
N ASP A 17 6.01 24.66 30.87
CA ASP A 17 6.35 26.08 30.90
C ASP A 17 5.68 26.79 29.70
N PRO A 18 4.91 27.88 29.94
CA PRO A 18 4.31 28.67 28.87
C PRO A 18 5.28 29.04 27.74
N ASP A 19 6.54 29.35 28.06
CA ASP A 19 7.55 29.71 27.05
C ASP A 19 7.92 28.53 26.15
N ASP A 20 7.98 27.31 26.71
CA ASP A 20 8.18 26.07 25.94
C ASP A 20 6.98 25.77 25.04
N LEU A 21 5.76 26.05 25.51
CA LEU A 21 4.54 25.93 24.71
C LEU A 21 4.54 26.92 23.53
N TYR A 22 4.94 28.18 23.74
CA TYR A 22 5.02 29.17 22.66
C TYR A 22 6.10 28.78 21.63
N ALA A 23 7.25 28.28 22.08
CA ALA A 23 8.29 27.79 21.17
C ALA A 23 7.82 26.57 20.35
N ALA A 24 7.14 25.61 21.00
CA ALA A 24 6.57 24.44 20.34
C ALA A 24 5.47 24.82 19.33
N ALA A 25 4.60 25.76 19.68
CA ALA A 25 3.57 26.27 18.78
C ALA A 25 4.20 26.99 17.57
N GLY A 26 5.25 27.80 17.79
CA GLY A 26 6.00 28.45 16.71
C GLY A 26 6.63 27.44 15.76
N ALA A 27 7.23 26.37 16.28
CA ALA A 27 7.79 25.29 15.48
C ALA A 27 6.74 24.54 14.66
N LEU A 28 5.56 24.25 15.25
CA LEU A 28 4.46 23.58 14.55
C LEU A 28 3.94 24.43 13.38
N VAL A 29 3.74 25.73 13.59
CA VAL A 29 3.30 26.65 12.52
C VAL A 29 4.34 26.74 11.42
N ALA A 30 5.63 26.80 11.76
CA ALA A 30 6.71 26.78 10.77
C ALA A 30 6.73 25.47 9.97
N ASP A 31 6.52 24.30 10.59
CA ASP A 31 6.48 23.00 9.91
C ASP A 31 5.32 22.94 8.90
N LEU A 32 4.14 23.49 9.22
CA LEU A 32 3.00 23.56 8.30
C LEU A 32 3.29 24.41 7.05
N VAL A 33 4.06 25.49 7.19
CA VAL A 33 4.50 26.33 6.07
C VAL A 33 5.54 25.60 5.21
N HIS A 34 6.46 24.85 5.83
CA HIS A 34 7.48 24.08 5.12
C HIS A 34 6.95 22.80 4.45
N HIS A 35 5.84 22.26 4.94
CA HIS A 35 5.18 21.07 4.41
C HIS A 35 3.72 21.38 4.02
N PRO A 36 3.49 22.12 2.90
CA PRO A 36 2.16 22.60 2.52
C PRO A 36 1.16 21.48 2.19
N TRP A 37 1.64 20.24 2.05
CA TRP A 37 0.85 19.04 1.82
C TRP A 37 0.45 18.33 3.11
N GLY A 38 0.88 18.84 4.26
CA GLY A 38 0.78 18.19 5.55
C GLY A 38 1.66 16.95 5.66
N ARG A 39 1.49 16.22 6.77
CA ARG A 39 2.14 14.94 7.03
C ARG A 39 1.07 13.93 7.41
N SER A 40 0.93 12.89 6.60
CA SER A 40 0.07 11.74 6.90
C SER A 40 0.88 10.46 6.78
N SER A 41 0.58 9.49 7.64
CA SER A 41 1.14 8.15 7.51
C SER A 41 0.56 7.46 6.27
N PRO A 42 1.31 6.60 5.57
CA PRO A 42 0.78 5.79 4.48
C PRO A 42 -0.43 4.95 4.92
N SER A 43 -1.52 5.03 4.15
CA SER A 43 -2.70 4.18 4.33
C SER A 43 -2.52 2.85 3.60
N VAL A 44 -2.83 1.73 4.26
CA VAL A 44 -2.85 0.40 3.63
C VAL A 44 -3.89 0.34 2.51
N TYR A 45 -5.07 0.91 2.73
CA TYR A 45 -6.14 0.90 1.73
C TYR A 45 -5.67 1.59 0.44
N GLU A 46 -5.16 2.82 0.53
CA GLU A 46 -4.64 3.59 -0.61
C GLU A 46 -3.44 2.89 -1.27
N THR A 47 -2.53 2.35 -0.47
CA THR A 47 -1.36 1.63 -0.98
C THR A 47 -1.76 0.40 -1.79
N GLY A 48 -2.76 -0.36 -1.32
CA GLY A 48 -3.34 -1.46 -2.07
C GLY A 48 -3.96 -1.02 -3.40
N ARG A 49 -4.72 0.10 -3.40
CA ARG A 49 -5.30 0.65 -4.64
C ARG A 49 -4.21 1.03 -5.64
N LEU A 50 -3.12 1.66 -5.20
CA LEU A 50 -1.99 1.99 -6.08
C LEU A 50 -1.24 0.75 -6.62
N VAL A 51 -1.18 -0.33 -5.84
CA VAL A 51 -0.59 -1.60 -6.32
C VAL A 51 -1.43 -2.20 -7.44
N SER A 52 -2.75 -2.25 -7.29
CA SER A 52 -3.63 -2.85 -8.32
C SER A 52 -3.85 -1.94 -9.53
N LEU A 53 -4.11 -0.65 -9.31
CA LEU A 53 -4.56 0.27 -10.36
C LEU A 53 -3.42 1.02 -11.06
N ALA A 54 -2.29 1.21 -10.40
CA ALA A 54 -1.14 1.97 -10.91
C ALA A 54 0.19 1.20 -10.79
N PRO A 55 0.29 -0.05 -11.33
CA PRO A 55 1.52 -0.84 -11.23
C PRO A 55 2.70 -0.22 -12.01
N TRP A 56 2.43 0.71 -12.93
CA TRP A 56 3.43 1.47 -13.68
C TRP A 56 4.07 2.61 -12.87
N LEU A 57 3.45 3.03 -11.76
CA LEU A 57 3.96 4.12 -10.94
C LEU A 57 5.23 3.68 -10.23
N THR A 58 6.25 4.55 -10.24
CA THR A 58 7.55 4.29 -9.57
C THR A 58 7.34 3.87 -8.11
N GLY A 59 8.17 2.94 -7.62
CA GLY A 59 8.07 2.41 -6.25
C GLY A 59 7.07 1.26 -6.06
N HIS A 60 6.60 0.62 -7.13
CA HIS A 60 5.63 -0.48 -7.05
C HIS A 60 6.08 -1.65 -6.16
N SER A 61 7.34 -2.10 -6.27
CA SER A 61 7.90 -3.13 -5.38
C SER A 61 7.91 -2.69 -3.92
N GLY A 62 8.22 -1.42 -3.65
CA GLY A 62 8.18 -0.83 -2.31
C GLY A 62 6.78 -0.85 -1.71
N ARG A 63 5.74 -0.59 -2.51
CA ARG A 63 4.34 -0.67 -2.06
C ARG A 63 3.92 -2.10 -1.72
N ILE A 64 4.29 -3.10 -2.54
CA ILE A 64 4.01 -4.50 -2.22
C ILE A 64 4.76 -4.93 -0.96
N ARG A 65 6.04 -4.56 -0.83
CA ARG A 65 6.85 -4.83 0.37
C ARG A 65 6.20 -4.22 1.62
N PHE A 66 5.74 -2.96 1.55
CA PHE A 66 4.99 -2.32 2.63
C PHE A 66 3.75 -3.13 3.03
N LEU A 67 2.95 -3.63 2.08
CA LEU A 67 1.80 -4.47 2.39
C LEU A 67 2.24 -5.76 3.11
N LEU A 68 3.29 -6.43 2.63
CA LEU A 68 3.79 -7.66 3.27
C LEU A 68 4.33 -7.41 4.68
N ASP A 69 5.07 -6.33 4.88
CA ASP A 69 5.73 -5.99 6.15
C ASP A 69 4.73 -5.48 7.20
N THR A 70 3.61 -4.91 6.76
CA THR A 70 2.54 -4.41 7.65
C THR A 70 1.40 -5.41 7.88
N GLN A 71 1.47 -6.60 7.29
CA GLN A 71 0.48 -7.65 7.54
C GLN A 71 0.60 -8.13 8.99
N ARG A 72 -0.51 -8.09 9.73
CA ARG A 72 -0.56 -8.57 11.11
C ARG A 72 -0.48 -10.11 11.17
N PRO A 73 -0.13 -10.69 12.35
CA PRO A 73 -0.10 -12.14 12.54
C PRO A 73 -1.42 -12.86 12.24
N ASP A 74 -2.57 -12.21 12.42
CA ASP A 74 -3.89 -12.76 12.10
C ASP A 74 -4.18 -12.87 10.59
N GLY A 75 -3.30 -12.29 9.75
CA GLY A 75 -3.41 -12.22 8.30
C GLY A 75 -4.09 -10.95 7.78
N GLY A 76 -4.58 -10.06 8.65
CA GLY A 76 -5.25 -8.82 8.27
C GLY A 76 -4.34 -7.58 8.28
N TRP A 77 -4.94 -6.44 7.96
CA TRP A 77 -4.33 -5.11 8.02
C TRP A 77 -5.23 -4.09 8.71
N GLY A 78 -4.66 -2.94 9.09
CA GLY A 78 -5.35 -1.85 9.77
C GLY A 78 -5.31 -1.97 11.29
N ALA A 79 -6.18 -1.22 11.97
CA ALA A 79 -6.38 -1.34 13.41
C ALA A 79 -6.80 -2.77 13.80
N PRO A 80 -6.52 -3.23 15.02
CA PRO A 80 -6.98 -4.55 15.48
C PRO A 80 -8.51 -4.62 15.63
N ASP A 81 -9.19 -3.46 15.66
CA ASP A 81 -10.65 -3.41 15.67
C ASP A 81 -11.23 -4.13 14.43
N PRO A 82 -12.12 -5.12 14.62
CA PRO A 82 -12.62 -5.96 13.52
C PRO A 82 -13.26 -5.18 12.37
N GLY A 83 -13.97 -4.10 12.67
CA GLY A 83 -14.70 -3.32 11.69
C GLY A 83 -13.78 -2.44 10.85
N TYR A 84 -12.87 -1.71 11.49
CA TYR A 84 -11.91 -0.84 10.79
C TYR A 84 -10.86 -1.63 9.99
N ALA A 85 -10.66 -2.91 10.30
CA ALA A 85 -9.70 -3.76 9.60
C ALA A 85 -10.23 -4.34 8.28
N LEU A 86 -11.54 -4.29 8.01
CA LEU A 86 -12.13 -4.96 6.83
C LEU A 86 -11.60 -4.38 5.52
N VAL A 87 -11.82 -3.09 5.28
CA VAL A 87 -11.46 -2.42 4.02
C VAL A 87 -9.95 -2.44 3.75
N PRO A 88 -9.06 -2.16 4.72
CA PRO A 88 -7.62 -2.34 4.54
C PRO A 88 -7.23 -3.77 4.15
N THR A 89 -7.86 -4.77 4.78
CA THR A 89 -7.56 -6.18 4.48
C THR A 89 -8.04 -6.58 3.10
N LEU A 90 -9.25 -6.17 2.70
CA LEU A 90 -9.76 -6.39 1.35
C LEU A 90 -8.84 -5.73 0.30
N SER A 91 -8.46 -4.47 0.53
CA SER A 91 -7.60 -3.74 -0.40
C SER A 91 -6.22 -4.37 -0.55
N ALA A 92 -5.57 -4.76 0.55
CA ALA A 92 -4.28 -5.43 0.50
C ALA A 92 -4.38 -6.81 -0.16
N THR A 93 -5.43 -7.58 0.13
CA THR A 93 -5.65 -8.91 -0.47
C THR A 93 -5.83 -8.81 -1.98
N GLU A 94 -6.72 -7.92 -2.44
CA GLU A 94 -6.95 -7.69 -3.87
C GLU A 94 -5.66 -7.26 -4.57
N ALA A 95 -4.88 -6.36 -3.95
CA ALA A 95 -3.61 -5.90 -4.49
C ALA A 95 -2.57 -7.03 -4.68
N LEU A 96 -2.42 -7.91 -3.69
CA LEU A 96 -1.50 -9.05 -3.79
C LEU A 96 -1.97 -10.06 -4.85
N LEU A 97 -3.27 -10.34 -4.93
CA LEU A 97 -3.85 -11.21 -5.97
C LEU A 97 -3.71 -10.59 -7.37
N SER A 98 -3.85 -9.27 -7.49
CA SER A 98 -3.65 -8.53 -8.75
C SER A 98 -2.20 -8.61 -9.23
N ALA A 99 -1.23 -8.53 -8.32
CA ALA A 99 0.17 -8.74 -8.64
C ALA A 99 0.46 -10.19 -9.10
N LEU A 100 -0.21 -11.19 -8.52
CA LEU A 100 -0.06 -12.60 -8.93
C LEU A 100 -0.72 -12.89 -10.28
N ALA A 101 -1.92 -12.36 -10.53
CA ALA A 101 -2.68 -12.54 -11.77
C ALA A 101 -2.15 -11.70 -12.95
N SER A 102 -0.98 -11.08 -12.79
CA SER A 102 -0.42 -10.13 -13.73
C SER A 102 0.36 -10.82 -14.85
N GLU A 103 -0.34 -11.34 -15.85
CA GLU A 103 0.29 -11.96 -17.02
C GLU A 103 1.18 -11.00 -17.82
N GLY A 104 2.30 -11.52 -18.34
CA GLY A 104 3.19 -10.81 -19.26
C GLY A 104 3.98 -9.63 -18.68
N ARG A 105 3.75 -9.24 -17.41
CA ARG A 105 4.54 -8.20 -16.74
C ARG A 105 5.76 -8.80 -16.06
N ARG A 106 6.86 -8.06 -16.10
CA ARG A 106 8.06 -8.42 -15.34
C ARG A 106 7.75 -8.41 -13.85
N TRP A 107 8.04 -9.52 -13.19
CA TRP A 107 7.88 -9.63 -11.74
C TRP A 107 8.69 -8.53 -11.02
N PRO A 108 8.11 -7.84 -10.01
CA PRO A 108 8.80 -6.78 -9.28
C PRO A 108 10.11 -7.25 -8.64
N ALA A 109 11.19 -6.47 -8.80
CA ALA A 109 12.49 -6.80 -8.22
C ALA A 109 12.45 -6.77 -6.67
N GLY A 110 13.17 -7.70 -6.03
CA GLY A 110 13.31 -7.75 -4.56
C GLY A 110 12.13 -8.38 -3.81
N LEU A 111 11.22 -9.05 -4.53
CA LEU A 111 10.07 -9.74 -3.97
C LEU A 111 10.05 -11.20 -4.44
N TYR A 112 9.78 -12.12 -3.52
CA TYR A 112 9.59 -13.52 -3.88
C TYR A 112 8.11 -13.82 -4.10
N VAL A 113 7.77 -14.51 -5.19
CA VAL A 113 6.37 -14.93 -5.49
C VAL A 113 5.78 -15.67 -4.30
N ALA A 114 6.54 -16.57 -3.67
CA ALA A 114 6.10 -17.33 -2.50
C ALA A 114 5.72 -16.44 -1.29
N GLU A 115 6.37 -15.29 -1.10
CA GLU A 115 5.99 -14.34 -0.04
C GLU A 115 4.63 -13.70 -0.32
N VAL A 116 4.41 -13.30 -1.58
CA VAL A 116 3.14 -12.69 -2.03
C VAL A 116 1.99 -13.69 -1.93
N VAL A 117 2.19 -14.92 -2.42
CA VAL A 117 1.22 -16.02 -2.31
C VAL A 117 0.86 -16.30 -0.85
N ARG A 118 1.87 -16.41 0.02
CA ARG A 118 1.66 -16.62 1.46
C ARG A 118 0.86 -15.49 2.10
N GLY A 119 1.21 -14.23 1.77
CA GLY A 119 0.51 -13.05 2.27
C GLY A 119 -0.96 -13.03 1.85
N ALA A 120 -1.23 -13.25 0.56
CA ALA A 120 -2.58 -13.33 0.01
C ALA A 120 -3.39 -14.47 0.66
N GLY A 121 -2.80 -15.66 0.79
CA GLY A 121 -3.45 -16.82 1.39
C GLY A 121 -3.81 -16.65 2.87
N ARG A 122 -2.92 -16.05 3.69
CA ARG A 122 -3.26 -15.70 5.07
C ARG A 122 -4.42 -14.71 5.14
N ALA A 123 -4.42 -13.73 4.26
CA ALA A 123 -5.45 -12.71 4.21
C ALA A 123 -6.82 -13.26 3.80
N LEU A 124 -6.85 -14.12 2.78
CA LEU A 124 -8.07 -14.81 2.36
C LEU A 124 -8.69 -15.63 3.51
N ARG A 125 -7.86 -16.35 4.28
CA ARG A 125 -8.34 -17.05 5.48
C ARG A 125 -8.86 -16.10 6.56
N ALA A 126 -8.22 -14.94 6.75
CA ALA A 126 -8.69 -13.93 7.69
C ALA A 126 -10.03 -13.32 7.26
N LEU A 127 -10.19 -13.02 5.97
CA LEU A 127 -11.43 -12.52 5.38
C LEU A 127 -12.55 -13.55 5.48
N ALA A 128 -12.28 -14.81 5.14
CA ALA A 128 -13.27 -15.89 5.21
C ALA A 128 -13.90 -15.99 6.61
N ARG A 129 -13.06 -16.01 7.65
CA ARG A 129 -13.52 -16.05 9.06
C ARG A 129 -14.31 -14.82 9.50
N ARG A 130 -14.12 -13.68 8.82
CA ARG A 130 -14.83 -12.43 9.15
C ARG A 130 -16.14 -12.30 8.38
N LEU A 131 -16.20 -12.87 7.19
CA LEU A 131 -17.34 -12.80 6.28
C LEU A 131 -18.30 -13.98 6.43
N ASP A 132 -17.94 -15.02 7.18
CA ASP A 132 -18.79 -16.20 7.45
C ASP A 132 -20.05 -15.91 8.30
N GLY A 133 -20.25 -14.66 8.71
CA GLY A 133 -21.42 -14.21 9.47
C GLY A 133 -21.44 -14.67 10.92
N SER A 134 -20.42 -15.41 11.39
CA SER A 134 -20.33 -15.89 12.77
C SER A 134 -20.07 -14.76 13.78
N THR A 135 -19.40 -13.70 13.32
CA THR A 135 -19.31 -12.43 14.03
C THR A 135 -20.35 -11.47 13.47
N ALA A 136 -21.39 -11.17 14.24
CA ALA A 136 -22.27 -10.02 14.01
C ALA A 136 -21.48 -8.72 14.22
N ALA A 137 -20.51 -8.46 13.35
CA ALA A 137 -19.72 -7.24 13.39
C ALA A 137 -20.59 -6.12 12.82
N GLY A 138 -21.01 -5.19 13.68
CA GLY A 138 -21.39 -3.86 13.21
C GLY A 138 -20.16 -3.26 12.55
N PHE A 139 -20.22 -3.02 11.24
CA PHE A 139 -19.15 -2.31 10.56
C PHE A 139 -19.23 -0.83 10.90
N PRO A 140 -18.12 -0.16 11.21
CA PRO A 140 -18.11 1.27 11.44
C PRO A 140 -18.59 1.97 10.17
N ASP A 141 -19.34 3.05 10.36
CA ASP A 141 -19.74 3.96 9.28
C ASP A 141 -18.49 4.70 8.78
N MET A 142 -17.80 4.07 7.83
CA MET A 142 -16.65 4.62 7.14
C MET A 142 -17.07 5.11 5.76
N PRO A 143 -16.47 6.18 5.22
CA PRO A 143 -16.83 6.72 3.92
C PRO A 143 -16.90 5.63 2.84
N ALA A 144 -18.10 5.47 2.26
CA ALA A 144 -18.40 4.55 1.16
C ALA A 144 -18.07 3.07 1.41
N ILE A 145 -18.00 2.62 2.68
CA ILE A 145 -17.70 1.22 3.03
C ILE A 145 -18.65 0.23 2.36
N GLU A 146 -19.93 0.59 2.29
CA GLU A 146 -21.03 -0.16 1.68
C GLU A 146 -20.87 -0.33 0.16
N HIS A 147 -19.98 0.43 -0.46
CA HIS A 147 -19.68 0.37 -1.90
C HIS A 147 -18.28 -0.20 -2.17
N ILE A 148 -17.29 0.22 -1.39
CA ILE A 148 -15.91 -0.25 -1.49
C ILE A 148 -15.81 -1.75 -1.18
N THR A 149 -16.50 -2.21 -0.15
CA THR A 149 -16.48 -3.62 0.28
C THR A 149 -16.93 -4.58 -0.83
N PRO A 150 -18.15 -4.43 -1.40
CA PRO A 150 -18.58 -5.34 -2.48
C PRO A 150 -17.73 -5.20 -3.74
N ALA A 151 -17.26 -4.00 -4.09
CA ALA A 151 -16.38 -3.82 -5.25
C ALA A 151 -15.03 -4.56 -5.09
N LEU A 152 -14.42 -4.51 -3.91
CA LEU A 152 -13.18 -5.24 -3.62
C LEU A 152 -13.41 -6.76 -3.59
N ILE A 153 -14.53 -7.23 -3.03
CA ILE A 153 -14.88 -8.66 -3.02
C ILE A 153 -15.10 -9.18 -4.46
N GLU A 154 -15.80 -8.42 -5.30
CA GLU A 154 -15.97 -8.74 -6.72
C GLU A 154 -14.60 -8.85 -7.42
N ALA A 155 -13.71 -7.88 -7.21
CA ALA A 155 -12.37 -7.90 -7.77
C ALA A 155 -11.54 -9.10 -7.28
N ILE A 156 -11.53 -9.39 -5.97
CA ILE A 156 -10.86 -10.55 -5.38
C ILE A 156 -11.37 -11.83 -6.03
N ASN A 157 -12.68 -12.02 -6.11
CA ASN A 157 -13.27 -13.20 -6.74
C ASN A 157 -12.86 -13.33 -8.21
N GLY A 158 -12.81 -12.22 -8.96
CA GLY A 158 -12.30 -12.23 -10.33
C GLY A 158 -10.82 -12.60 -10.45
N HIS A 159 -9.98 -12.33 -9.44
CA HIS A 159 -8.60 -12.83 -9.38
C HIS A 159 -8.54 -14.31 -9.01
N LEU A 160 -9.35 -14.75 -8.05
CA LEU A 160 -9.45 -16.16 -7.65
C LEU A 160 -9.90 -17.04 -8.82
N ASP A 161 -10.82 -16.56 -9.66
CA ASP A 161 -11.23 -17.27 -10.86
C ASP A 161 -10.09 -17.41 -11.89
N ARG A 162 -9.26 -16.36 -12.05
CA ARG A 162 -8.08 -16.39 -12.94
C ARG A 162 -6.94 -17.27 -12.41
N LEU A 163 -6.79 -17.34 -11.09
CA LEU A 163 -5.74 -18.10 -10.41
C LEU A 163 -6.20 -19.48 -9.94
N ARG A 164 -7.36 -19.95 -10.41
CA ARG A 164 -8.02 -21.17 -9.92
C ARG A 164 -7.12 -22.40 -9.98
N ASP A 165 -6.33 -22.51 -11.05
CA ASP A 165 -5.45 -23.64 -11.30
C ASP A 165 -3.99 -23.38 -10.86
N ASP A 166 -3.72 -22.27 -10.15
CA ASP A 166 -2.39 -21.96 -9.63
C ASP A 166 -2.08 -22.86 -8.40
N PRO A 167 -1.12 -23.81 -8.50
CA PRO A 167 -0.83 -24.74 -7.41
C PRO A 167 -0.21 -24.06 -6.19
N ALA A 168 0.48 -22.94 -6.37
CA ALA A 168 1.06 -22.19 -5.25
C ALA A 168 -0.04 -21.53 -4.42
N LEU A 169 -1.05 -20.93 -5.06
CA LEU A 169 -2.20 -20.35 -4.35
C LEU A 169 -3.08 -21.44 -3.71
N ALA A 170 -3.32 -22.56 -4.40
CA ALA A 170 -4.13 -23.67 -3.90
C ALA A 170 -3.59 -24.26 -2.59
N ALA A 171 -2.27 -24.25 -2.39
CA ALA A 171 -1.65 -24.68 -1.13
C ALA A 171 -1.99 -23.78 0.08
N TRP A 172 -2.48 -22.55 -0.17
CA TRP A 172 -2.84 -21.59 0.88
C TRP A 172 -4.34 -21.29 0.96
N TRP A 173 -5.09 -21.48 -0.11
CA TRP A 173 -6.51 -21.14 -0.15
C TRP A 173 -7.32 -22.14 -0.97
N THR A 174 -8.29 -22.76 -0.30
CA THR A 174 -9.28 -23.68 -0.90
C THR A 174 -10.72 -23.25 -0.61
N GLY A 175 -10.92 -22.12 0.09
CA GLY A 175 -12.23 -21.66 0.56
C GLY A 175 -13.16 -21.08 -0.51
N GLY A 176 -12.80 -21.19 -1.80
CA GLY A 176 -13.62 -20.72 -2.91
C GLY A 176 -13.74 -19.19 -3.00
N ARG A 177 -14.91 -18.71 -3.42
CA ARG A 177 -15.23 -17.29 -3.57
C ARG A 177 -15.70 -16.70 -2.25
N LEU A 178 -15.41 -15.42 -2.03
CA LEU A 178 -15.90 -14.66 -0.88
C LEU A 178 -17.30 -14.10 -1.16
N SER A 179 -18.13 -14.05 -0.12
CA SER A 179 -19.45 -13.42 -0.15
C SER A 179 -19.42 -12.07 0.57
N PRO A 180 -20.12 -11.04 0.08
CA PRO A 180 -20.24 -9.78 0.79
C PRO A 180 -21.05 -9.93 2.09
N PRO A 181 -20.81 -9.06 3.10
CA PRO A 181 -21.66 -8.99 4.27
C PRO A 181 -23.11 -8.63 3.93
N ALA A 182 -24.03 -8.98 4.83
CA ALA A 182 -25.43 -8.56 4.71
C ALA A 182 -25.54 -7.03 4.62
N GLY A 183 -26.39 -6.53 3.72
CA GLY A 183 -26.56 -5.10 3.47
C GLY A 183 -25.54 -4.47 2.52
N MET A 184 -24.54 -5.22 2.04
CA MET A 184 -23.54 -4.76 1.06
C MET A 184 -23.62 -5.57 -0.23
N ASP A 185 -24.81 -5.66 -0.83
CA ASP A 185 -25.10 -6.54 -1.96
C ASP A 185 -24.44 -6.16 -3.30
N GLY A 186 -23.85 -4.97 -3.39
CA GLY A 186 -23.18 -4.47 -4.58
C GLY A 186 -24.12 -3.88 -5.63
N ALA A 187 -25.42 -3.72 -5.36
CA ALA A 187 -26.37 -3.14 -6.31
C ALA A 187 -25.95 -1.73 -6.75
N PHE A 188 -25.44 -0.92 -5.82
CA PHE A 188 -24.90 0.40 -6.13
C PHE A 188 -23.69 0.33 -7.08
N VAL A 189 -22.76 -0.59 -6.83
CA VAL A 189 -21.56 -0.75 -7.67
C VAL A 189 -21.95 -1.13 -9.09
N ALA A 190 -22.91 -2.05 -9.25
CA ALA A 190 -23.45 -2.42 -10.56
C ALA A 190 -24.10 -1.23 -11.27
N ALA A 191 -24.92 -0.45 -10.55
CA ALA A 191 -25.56 0.76 -11.10
C ALA A 191 -24.53 1.82 -11.52
N ALA A 192 -23.49 2.04 -10.72
CA ALA A 192 -22.42 3.00 -11.02
C ALA A 192 -21.63 2.60 -12.28
N LYS A 193 -21.32 1.31 -12.46
CA LYS A 193 -20.68 0.78 -13.67
C LYS A 193 -21.54 1.03 -14.91
N ALA A 194 -22.81 0.63 -14.85
CA ALA A 194 -23.77 0.81 -15.95
C ALA A 194 -23.95 2.29 -16.33
N HIS A 195 -24.03 3.19 -15.33
CA HIS A 195 -24.11 4.63 -15.57
C HIS A 195 -22.92 5.17 -16.36
N LEU A 196 -21.70 4.75 -15.98
CA LEU A 196 -20.47 5.21 -16.65
C LEU A 196 -20.29 4.59 -18.04
N GLU A 197 -20.65 3.32 -18.22
CA GLU A 197 -20.65 2.65 -19.53
C GLU A 197 -21.59 3.32 -20.52
N ASN A 198 -22.71 3.87 -20.03
CA ASN A 198 -23.66 4.65 -20.82
C ASN A 198 -23.24 6.11 -21.04
N GLY A 199 -22.01 6.50 -20.66
CA GLY A 199 -21.48 7.85 -20.85
C GLY A 199 -21.96 8.87 -19.81
N GLY A 200 -22.58 8.41 -18.72
CA GLY A 200 -23.01 9.26 -17.61
C GLY A 200 -21.84 9.97 -16.92
N ALA A 201 -22.08 11.18 -16.43
CA ALA A 201 -21.09 11.91 -15.64
C ALA A 201 -20.97 11.34 -14.22
N VAL A 202 -19.74 11.24 -13.68
CA VAL A 202 -19.48 10.85 -12.29
C VAL A 202 -20.03 11.93 -11.33
N PRO A 203 -21.03 11.60 -10.48
CA PRO A 203 -21.49 12.55 -9.46
C PRO A 203 -20.37 12.95 -8.51
N LEU A 204 -20.33 14.23 -8.10
CA LEU A 204 -19.26 14.76 -7.24
C LEU A 204 -19.07 13.94 -5.95
N LYS A 205 -20.18 13.49 -5.36
CA LYS A 205 -20.17 12.69 -4.12
C LYS A 205 -19.51 11.32 -4.26
N VAL A 206 -19.32 10.77 -5.46
CA VAL A 206 -18.65 9.48 -5.67
C VAL A 206 -17.26 9.61 -6.29
N GLN A 207 -16.78 10.83 -6.56
CA GLN A 207 -15.44 11.01 -7.12
C GLN A 207 -14.34 10.51 -6.18
N HIS A 208 -14.55 10.57 -4.86
CA HIS A 208 -13.60 10.10 -3.86
C HIS A 208 -13.52 8.57 -3.75
N ALA A 209 -14.47 7.84 -4.36
CA ALA A 209 -14.52 6.38 -4.40
C ALA A 209 -14.67 5.89 -5.85
N LEU A 210 -14.14 6.64 -6.83
CA LEU A 210 -14.30 6.35 -8.26
C LEU A 210 -13.76 4.96 -8.64
N GLU A 211 -12.81 4.43 -7.88
CA GLU A 211 -12.21 3.12 -8.13
C GLU A 211 -13.20 1.96 -8.02
N ILE A 212 -14.33 2.11 -7.32
CA ILE A 212 -15.37 1.06 -7.21
C ILE A 212 -15.98 0.71 -8.57
N ALA A 213 -15.98 1.65 -9.52
CA ALA A 213 -16.47 1.42 -10.87
C ALA A 213 -15.46 0.71 -11.78
N GLY A 214 -14.22 0.48 -11.29
CA GLY A 214 -13.23 -0.33 -11.98
C GLY A 214 -12.90 0.16 -13.39
N ALA A 215 -12.99 -0.75 -14.37
CA ALA A 215 -12.67 -0.44 -15.77
C ALA A 215 -13.59 0.63 -16.38
N SER A 216 -14.85 0.68 -15.95
CA SER A 216 -15.88 1.61 -16.44
C SER A 216 -15.57 3.06 -16.10
N ALA A 217 -14.76 3.32 -15.05
CA ALA A 217 -14.27 4.66 -14.71
C ALA A 217 -13.13 5.15 -15.62
N ARG A 218 -12.47 4.27 -16.37
CA ARG A 218 -11.30 4.64 -17.17
C ARG A 218 -11.71 5.62 -18.26
N ARG A 219 -11.04 6.78 -18.28
CA ARG A 219 -11.30 7.88 -19.23
C ARG A 219 -12.74 8.42 -19.15
N ALA A 220 -13.41 8.29 -18.00
CA ALA A 220 -14.71 8.91 -17.78
C ALA A 220 -14.64 10.41 -18.11
N GLY A 221 -15.47 10.84 -19.07
CA GLY A 221 -15.38 12.17 -19.69
C GLY A 221 -15.57 13.33 -18.73
N SER A 222 -16.18 13.10 -17.57
CA SER A 222 -16.43 14.09 -16.52
C SER A 222 -15.28 14.26 -15.53
N VAL A 223 -14.22 13.44 -15.60
CA VAL A 223 -13.08 13.50 -14.68
C VAL A 223 -11.90 14.16 -15.37
N ARG A 224 -11.27 15.13 -14.70
CA ARG A 224 -10.09 15.84 -15.19
C ARG A 224 -9.00 15.84 -14.11
N PRO A 225 -7.74 15.53 -14.47
CA PRO A 225 -6.63 15.74 -13.56
C PRO A 225 -6.57 17.20 -13.13
N VAL A 226 -6.46 17.44 -11.82
CA VAL A 226 -6.17 18.78 -11.29
C VAL A 226 -4.64 18.96 -11.33
N PRO A 227 -4.12 20.04 -11.92
CA PRO A 227 -2.68 20.33 -11.86
C PRO A 227 -2.24 20.40 -10.41
N LEU A 228 -1.27 19.58 -10.02
CA LEU A 228 -0.58 19.76 -8.75
C LEU A 228 0.44 20.90 -8.92
N PRO A 229 0.52 21.84 -7.97
CA PRO A 229 1.65 22.76 -7.87
C PRO A 229 2.97 21.99 -8.00
N GLU A 230 3.93 22.53 -8.76
CA GLU A 230 5.24 21.89 -8.87
C GLU A 230 5.84 21.69 -7.47
N PRO A 231 6.34 20.49 -7.13
CA PRO A 231 7.00 20.30 -5.85
C PRO A 231 8.19 21.26 -5.78
N VAL A 232 8.16 22.17 -4.82
CA VAL A 232 9.27 23.08 -4.53
C VAL A 232 10.49 22.21 -4.26
N ARG A 233 11.44 22.20 -5.20
CA ARG A 233 12.73 21.54 -4.98
C ARG A 233 13.36 22.19 -3.75
N PRO A 234 13.83 21.44 -2.74
CA PRO A 234 14.55 22.04 -1.64
C PRO A 234 15.73 22.82 -2.23
N SER A 235 15.72 24.13 -2.04
CA SER A 235 16.82 25.00 -2.44
C SER A 235 18.07 24.54 -1.69
N ALA A 236 19.12 24.18 -2.43
CA ALA A 236 20.42 23.79 -1.88
C ALA A 236 21.17 24.98 -1.24
N ALA A 237 20.48 26.07 -0.87
CA ALA A 237 21.09 27.30 -0.39
C ALA A 237 21.43 27.30 1.10
N ASN A 238 20.81 26.45 1.94
CA ASN A 238 21.11 26.41 3.38
C ASN A 238 21.63 25.03 3.79
N GLY A 239 22.90 24.77 3.47
CA GLY A 239 23.58 23.52 3.82
C GLY A 239 25.02 23.44 3.31
N ALA A 240 25.70 24.58 3.14
CA ALA A 240 27.15 24.62 2.98
C ALA A 240 27.80 24.28 4.34
N GLY A 241 27.83 22.99 4.67
CA GLY A 241 28.39 22.45 5.90
C GLY A 241 29.00 21.07 5.68
N THR A 242 30.22 21.06 5.15
CA THR A 242 31.19 19.95 5.22
C THR A 242 30.77 18.56 4.70
N VAL A 243 31.05 18.29 3.42
CA VAL A 243 31.57 16.96 3.00
C VAL A 243 32.82 17.21 2.17
N ARG A 244 33.97 17.23 2.87
CA ARG A 244 35.30 17.31 2.26
C ARG A 244 35.65 15.93 1.72
N ASP A 245 35.75 15.87 0.40
CA ASP A 245 36.44 14.89 -0.44
C ASP A 245 37.22 13.77 0.27
N ARG A 246 36.67 12.55 0.24
CA ARG A 246 37.43 11.29 0.39
C ARG A 246 37.28 10.44 -0.87
N ARG A 247 37.73 10.94 -2.02
CA ARG A 247 38.05 10.10 -3.18
C ARG A 247 39.45 10.37 -3.70
N ARG A 248 40.46 10.13 -2.85
CA ARG A 248 41.86 10.13 -3.31
C ARG A 248 42.77 9.14 -2.60
N VAL A 249 42.33 7.92 -2.30
CA VAL A 249 43.23 6.80 -2.02
C VAL A 249 42.59 5.50 -2.52
N HIS A 250 42.79 5.14 -3.80
CA HIS A 250 42.85 3.75 -4.33
C HIS A 250 42.93 3.74 -5.87
N ARG A 251 43.87 4.51 -6.43
CA ARG A 251 44.26 4.40 -7.85
C ARG A 251 45.76 4.57 -8.03
N ARG A 252 46.56 3.78 -7.29
CA ARG A 252 47.93 3.43 -7.67
C ARG A 252 48.18 2.00 -7.21
N HIS A 253 48.23 1.10 -8.19
CA HIS A 253 48.93 -0.19 -8.25
C HIS A 253 48.13 -1.15 -9.13
N ARG A 254 48.30 -1.04 -10.46
CA ARG A 254 48.16 -2.15 -11.43
C ARG A 254 48.68 -1.74 -12.82
N ARG A 255 50.01 -1.71 -12.93
CA ARG A 255 50.82 -2.03 -14.12
C ARG A 255 52.01 -2.78 -13.51
N VAL A 256 52.24 -4.07 -13.77
CA VAL A 256 52.89 -4.68 -14.93
C VAL A 256 52.65 -6.19 -14.75
N ALA A 257 52.14 -6.96 -15.72
CA ALA A 257 52.99 -7.69 -16.66
C ALA A 257 52.16 -8.18 -17.86
N ARG A 258 52.56 -7.74 -19.05
CA ARG A 258 52.19 -8.33 -20.34
C ARG A 258 53.09 -9.55 -20.57
N ARG A 259 52.51 -10.75 -20.75
CA ARG A 259 53.19 -11.89 -21.39
C ARG A 259 52.79 -11.95 -22.88
N PRO A 260 53.72 -12.28 -23.80
CA PRO A 260 53.48 -12.17 -25.23
C PRO A 260 52.73 -13.38 -25.80
N ARG A 261 51.80 -13.11 -26.73
CA ARG A 261 51.10 -14.11 -27.54
C ARG A 261 52.07 -14.70 -28.59
N ARG A 262 52.32 -16.01 -28.54
CA ARG A 262 52.97 -16.76 -29.62
C ARG A 262 52.00 -16.94 -30.79
N ARG A 263 52.43 -16.58 -32.01
CA ARG A 263 51.76 -16.87 -33.29
C ARG A 263 51.94 -18.34 -33.67
N PRO A 264 50.96 -18.98 -34.35
CA PRO A 264 51.15 -20.30 -34.94
C PRO A 264 51.90 -20.20 -36.27
N ARG A 265 52.89 -21.09 -36.47
CA ARG A 265 53.62 -21.29 -37.73
C ARG A 265 52.73 -22.02 -38.74
N ARG A 266 52.63 -21.47 -39.96
CA ARG A 266 52.16 -22.17 -41.16
C ARG A 266 53.17 -23.24 -41.57
N ARG A 267 52.68 -24.43 -41.91
CA ARG A 267 53.41 -25.46 -42.68
C ARG A 267 53.42 -25.08 -44.16
N SER A 268 54.50 -25.37 -44.88
CA SER A 268 54.51 -25.76 -46.30
C SER A 268 55.89 -26.32 -46.69
N ARG A 269 55.87 -27.55 -47.23
CA ARG A 269 56.93 -28.36 -47.87
C ARG A 269 57.95 -29.03 -46.96
#